data_AF-A0A1R3X7S7-F1
#
_entry.id   AF-A0A1R3X7S7-F1
#
_cell.length_a   1.000
_cell.length_b   1.000
_cell.length_c   1.000
_cell.angle_alpha   90.00
_cell.angle_beta   90.00
_cell.angle_gamma   90.00
#
_symmetry.space_group_name_H-M   'P 1'
#
loop_
_entity.id
_entity.type
_entity.pdbx_description
1 polymer ?
#
loop_
_entity_poly.entity_id
_entity_poly.type
_entity_poly.pdbx_seq_one_letter_code
_entity_poly.pdbx_strand_id
1 'polypeptide(L)'
;MPPYVDPLVLKSQVGVNDTYKDVPGYNKCSEDGRTGWLTMYSLARALQHELGITALSNSFGPTTMSRLEAHGPVGSSTRVNILKIVQAACFCKGYHAGDLNGEWDGVTTSGLSLSGHPTAALAMPLRTPNTPWKSDKSANGWPIGGPSSVFRIEGTNHSITLAVGSAAGVLLHAVRRFNYEIDALRDGDAKGLSTDRAVTSPERSNLLSGTAVLIRPDSFPLGTTGNLYPNEITILEDIVMEAGGVISWGGHLKIPDQGLLYIAKPPLSAATSRLAKRCDETDAMGTAGGVGQINAFERDRLREVELFLEQKVG
;
A
#
# COMPACT_ATOMS: atom_id res chain seq x y z
N MET A 1 15.17 4.18 -20.60
CA MET A 1 13.96 3.74 -21.35
C MET A 1 12.80 4.59 -20.86
N PRO A 2 11.92 5.14 -21.72
CA PRO A 2 10.80 5.94 -21.22
C PRO A 2 9.91 5.08 -20.31
N PRO A 3 9.39 5.63 -19.20
CA PRO A 3 8.65 4.85 -18.22
C PRO A 3 7.34 4.31 -18.81
N TYR A 4 7.00 3.06 -18.48
CA TYR A 4 5.83 2.33 -19.01
C TYR A 4 4.53 3.14 -18.84
N VAL A 5 3.67 3.06 -19.86
CA VAL A 5 2.36 3.73 -19.94
C VAL A 5 1.34 2.65 -20.27
N ASP A 6 0.40 2.42 -19.36
CA ASP A 6 -0.73 1.53 -19.62
C ASP A 6 -1.82 2.31 -20.38
N PRO A 7 -2.17 1.90 -21.61
CA PRO A 7 -3.14 2.62 -22.43
C PRO A 7 -4.57 2.58 -21.86
N LEU A 8 -4.94 1.52 -21.13
CA LEU A 8 -6.26 1.41 -20.51
C LEU A 8 -6.35 2.26 -19.24
N VAL A 9 -5.25 2.34 -18.47
CA VAL A 9 -5.16 3.30 -17.36
C VAL A 9 -5.22 4.73 -17.86
N LEU A 10 -4.49 5.05 -18.94
CA LEU A 10 -4.52 6.39 -19.54
C LEU A 10 -5.94 6.75 -20.02
N LYS A 11 -6.58 5.83 -20.74
CA LYS A 11 -7.98 5.99 -21.19
C LYS A 11 -8.93 6.21 -20.00
N SER A 12 -8.68 5.54 -18.88
CA SER A 12 -9.46 5.70 -17.65
C SER A 12 -9.27 7.07 -17.01
N GLN A 13 -8.02 7.53 -16.88
CA GLN A 13 -7.67 8.85 -16.33
C GLN A 13 -8.30 9.98 -17.15
N VAL A 14 -8.15 9.93 -18.47
CA VAL A 14 -8.76 10.90 -19.40
C VAL A 14 -10.29 10.85 -19.27
N GLY A 15 -10.87 9.65 -19.27
CA GLY A 15 -12.33 9.46 -19.22
C GLY A 15 -12.96 10.00 -17.94
N VAL A 16 -12.37 9.71 -16.76
CA VAL A 16 -12.88 10.20 -15.48
C VAL A 16 -12.67 11.72 -15.37
N ASN A 17 -11.53 12.25 -15.79
CA ASN A 17 -11.28 13.69 -15.78
C ASN A 17 -12.25 14.44 -16.69
N ASP A 18 -12.47 13.98 -17.91
CA ASP A 18 -13.37 14.67 -18.85
C ASP A 18 -14.82 14.67 -18.37
N THR A 19 -15.28 13.55 -17.80
CA THR A 19 -16.66 13.39 -17.32
C THR A 19 -16.97 14.26 -16.10
N TYR A 20 -16.03 14.36 -15.14
CA TYR A 20 -16.30 14.94 -13.82
C TYR A 20 -15.55 16.26 -13.53
N LYS A 21 -14.76 16.80 -14.48
CA LYS A 21 -13.98 18.05 -14.28
C LYS A 21 -14.78 19.23 -13.72
N ASP A 22 -16.06 19.32 -14.07
CA ASP A 22 -16.93 20.43 -13.67
C ASP A 22 -17.78 20.12 -12.43
N VAL A 23 -17.62 18.94 -11.83
CA VAL A 23 -18.34 18.54 -10.61
C VAL A 23 -17.70 19.19 -9.38
N PRO A 24 -18.45 19.96 -8.56
CA PRO A 24 -17.94 20.55 -7.34
C PRO A 24 -17.34 19.50 -6.40
N GLY A 25 -16.09 19.70 -5.99
CA GLY A 25 -15.36 18.80 -5.10
C GLY A 25 -14.67 17.61 -5.78
N TYR A 26 -14.76 17.48 -7.11
CA TYR A 26 -13.93 16.55 -7.88
C TYR A 26 -12.51 17.08 -8.07
N ASN A 27 -11.51 16.20 -8.02
CA ASN A 27 -10.11 16.53 -8.25
C ASN A 27 -9.60 15.73 -9.45
N LYS A 28 -8.92 16.38 -10.39
CA LYS A 28 -8.33 15.70 -11.54
C LYS A 28 -7.11 14.87 -11.14
N CYS A 29 -6.98 13.68 -11.72
CA CYS A 29 -5.76 12.89 -11.64
C CYS A 29 -4.81 13.24 -12.79
N SER A 30 -3.55 12.82 -12.66
CA SER A 30 -2.61 12.81 -13.78
C SER A 30 -3.13 11.89 -14.89
N GLU A 31 -2.86 12.25 -16.15
CA GLU A 31 -3.20 11.47 -17.36
C GLU A 31 -1.91 10.92 -17.97
N ASP A 32 -1.24 10.02 -17.25
CA ASP A 32 0.10 9.51 -17.56
C ASP A 32 0.15 8.01 -17.84
N GLY A 33 -1.01 7.34 -17.83
CA GLY A 33 -1.14 5.89 -17.96
C GLY A 33 -0.52 5.12 -16.81
N ARG A 34 -0.31 5.76 -15.65
CA ARG A 34 0.20 5.12 -14.44
C ARG A 34 -0.83 5.20 -13.34
N THR A 35 -1.19 4.04 -12.82
CA THR A 35 -2.10 3.99 -11.69
C THR A 35 -1.41 4.53 -10.44
N GLY A 36 -2.19 5.16 -9.58
CA GLY A 36 -1.69 5.79 -8.35
C GLY A 36 -2.85 6.40 -7.57
N TRP A 37 -2.55 6.92 -6.38
CA TRP A 37 -3.59 7.39 -5.46
C TRP A 37 -4.42 8.54 -5.99
N LEU A 38 -3.84 9.45 -6.78
CA LEU A 38 -4.61 10.52 -7.42
C LEU A 38 -5.68 9.96 -8.36
N THR A 39 -5.32 8.96 -9.19
CA THR A 39 -6.28 8.25 -10.06
C THR A 39 -7.41 7.63 -9.23
N MET A 40 -7.08 7.03 -8.09
CA MET A 40 -8.09 6.43 -7.22
C MET A 40 -8.98 7.42 -6.50
N TYR A 41 -8.41 8.54 -6.04
CA TYR A 41 -9.19 9.59 -5.42
C TYR A 41 -10.15 10.22 -6.43
N SER A 42 -9.71 10.41 -7.67
CA SER A 42 -10.58 10.83 -8.76
C SER A 42 -11.71 9.81 -8.99
N LEU A 43 -11.40 8.52 -9.12
CA LEU A 43 -12.41 7.46 -9.28
C LEU A 43 -13.36 7.35 -8.08
N ALA A 44 -12.86 7.47 -6.85
CA ALA A 44 -13.67 7.43 -5.63
C ALA A 44 -14.62 8.63 -5.55
N ARG A 45 -14.14 9.85 -5.86
CA ARG A 45 -14.96 11.06 -5.85
C ARG A 45 -15.99 11.04 -6.99
N ALA A 46 -15.63 10.51 -8.15
CA ALA A 46 -16.55 10.25 -9.25
C ALA A 46 -17.65 9.26 -8.81
N LEU A 47 -17.30 8.14 -8.18
CA LEU A 47 -18.30 7.19 -7.66
C LEU A 47 -19.20 7.82 -6.60
N GLN A 48 -18.64 8.59 -5.67
CA GLN A 48 -19.41 9.30 -4.66
C GLN A 48 -20.43 10.25 -5.29
N HIS A 49 -20.05 11.00 -6.33
CA HIS A 49 -20.96 11.84 -7.08
C HIS A 49 -22.08 11.02 -7.73
N GLU A 50 -21.72 9.91 -8.37
CA GLU A 50 -22.69 8.99 -8.97
C GLU A 50 -23.63 8.35 -7.92
N LEU A 51 -23.18 8.16 -6.68
CA LEU A 51 -24.02 7.70 -5.56
C LEU A 51 -24.86 8.82 -4.91
N GLY A 52 -24.82 10.05 -5.46
CA GLY A 52 -25.57 11.20 -4.99
C GLY A 52 -24.98 11.87 -3.74
N ILE A 53 -23.70 11.64 -3.45
CA ILE A 53 -22.98 12.33 -2.37
C ILE A 53 -22.47 13.67 -2.92
N THR A 54 -22.76 14.77 -2.20
CA THR A 54 -22.34 16.13 -2.60
C THR A 54 -21.03 16.57 -1.93
N ALA A 55 -20.80 16.15 -0.68
CA ALA A 55 -19.55 16.39 0.03
C ALA A 55 -18.52 15.30 -0.30
N LEU A 56 -17.85 15.45 -1.44
CA LEU A 56 -16.89 14.47 -1.94
C LEU A 56 -15.60 14.42 -1.11
N SER A 57 -15.03 13.24 -0.92
CA SER A 57 -13.81 12.99 -0.16
C SER A 57 -12.89 11.97 -0.83
N ASN A 58 -11.60 11.99 -0.48
CA ASN A 58 -10.64 10.97 -0.93
C ASN A 58 -10.90 9.60 -0.26
N SER A 59 -11.59 9.60 0.89
CA SER A 59 -11.83 8.40 1.68
C SER A 59 -13.08 7.65 1.23
N PHE A 60 -13.00 6.33 1.21
CA PHE A 60 -14.13 5.44 1.06
C PHE A 60 -14.71 5.10 2.44
N GLY A 61 -15.47 6.03 3.02
CA GLY A 61 -15.95 5.95 4.41
C GLY A 61 -17.34 5.32 4.58
N PRO A 62 -17.89 5.31 5.82
CA PRO A 62 -19.19 4.73 6.13
C PRO A 62 -20.34 5.26 5.26
N THR A 63 -20.32 6.54 4.90
CA THR A 63 -21.34 7.14 4.02
C THR A 63 -21.30 6.56 2.61
N THR A 64 -20.11 6.40 2.01
CA THR A 64 -19.96 5.82 0.67
C THR A 64 -20.37 4.35 0.68
N MET A 65 -19.98 3.62 1.72
CA MET A 65 -20.39 2.24 1.95
C MET A 65 -21.91 2.08 2.04
N SER A 66 -22.58 2.87 2.87
CA SER A 66 -24.04 2.84 3.02
C SER A 66 -24.77 3.19 1.71
N ARG A 67 -24.24 4.14 0.93
CA ARG A 67 -24.81 4.50 -0.37
C ARG A 67 -24.60 3.40 -1.42
N LEU A 68 -23.48 2.69 -1.37
CA LEU A 68 -23.21 1.57 -2.27
C LEU A 68 -24.12 0.37 -1.92
N GLU A 69 -24.32 0.07 -0.63
CA GLU A 69 -25.28 -0.93 -0.18
C GLU A 69 -26.70 -0.59 -0.64
N ALA A 70 -27.10 0.68 -0.52
CA ALA A 70 -28.41 1.15 -0.99
C ALA A 70 -28.56 1.12 -2.52
N HIS A 71 -27.46 1.29 -3.27
CA HIS A 71 -27.45 1.13 -4.72
C HIS A 71 -27.70 -0.32 -5.15
N GLY A 72 -27.22 -1.29 -4.36
CA GLY A 72 -27.32 -2.71 -4.68
C GLY A 72 -26.24 -3.17 -5.68
N PRO A 73 -26.31 -4.45 -6.12
CA PRO A 73 -25.28 -5.07 -6.93
C PRO A 73 -25.08 -4.36 -8.28
N VAL A 74 -23.83 -4.30 -8.72
CA VAL A 74 -23.48 -3.82 -10.06
C VAL A 74 -23.83 -4.89 -11.09
N GLY A 75 -24.45 -4.50 -12.19
CA GLY A 75 -24.89 -5.39 -13.25
C GLY A 75 -25.28 -4.64 -14.52
N SER A 76 -25.93 -5.32 -15.46
CA SER A 76 -26.35 -4.75 -16.74
C SER A 76 -27.32 -3.57 -16.64
N SER A 77 -28.05 -3.45 -15.53
CA SER A 77 -28.95 -2.33 -15.25
C SER A 77 -28.26 -1.14 -14.56
N THR A 78 -26.96 -1.26 -14.24
CA THR A 78 -26.20 -0.18 -13.59
C THR A 78 -25.93 0.97 -14.55
N ARG A 79 -25.91 2.19 -14.03
CA ARG A 79 -25.65 3.38 -14.84
C ARG A 79 -24.27 3.29 -15.50
N VAL A 80 -24.21 3.66 -16.78
CA VAL A 80 -23.02 3.54 -17.63
C VAL A 80 -21.77 4.18 -17.01
N ASN A 81 -21.94 5.30 -16.30
CA ASN A 81 -20.84 6.00 -15.65
C ASN A 81 -20.26 5.20 -14.46
N ILE A 82 -21.10 4.54 -13.67
CA ILE A 82 -20.65 3.64 -12.60
C ILE A 82 -19.92 2.45 -13.22
N LEU A 83 -20.43 1.89 -14.32
CA LEU A 83 -19.77 0.79 -15.03
C LEU A 83 -18.38 1.18 -15.55
N LYS A 84 -18.24 2.37 -16.14
CA LYS A 84 -16.94 2.92 -16.55
C LYS A 84 -15.99 3.11 -15.37
N ILE A 85 -16.48 3.58 -14.21
CA ILE A 85 -15.65 3.69 -13.00
C ILE A 85 -15.17 2.31 -12.53
N VAL A 86 -16.03 1.29 -12.58
CA VAL A 86 -15.67 -0.09 -12.20
C VAL A 86 -14.62 -0.65 -13.17
N GLN A 87 -14.83 -0.52 -14.48
CA GLN A 87 -13.85 -0.93 -15.49
C GLN A 87 -12.51 -0.20 -15.29
N ALA A 88 -12.54 1.12 -15.08
CA ALA A 88 -11.35 1.92 -14.77
C ALA A 88 -10.61 1.44 -13.51
N ALA A 89 -11.34 1.12 -12.44
CA ALA A 89 -10.75 0.60 -11.21
C ALA A 89 -10.10 -0.78 -11.44
N CYS A 90 -10.72 -1.64 -12.24
CA CYS A 90 -10.15 -2.92 -12.66
C CYS A 90 -8.84 -2.73 -13.43
N PHE A 91 -8.82 -1.87 -14.45
CA PHE A 91 -7.60 -1.58 -15.22
C PHE A 91 -6.50 -1.02 -14.31
N CYS A 92 -6.85 -0.09 -13.42
CA CYS A 92 -5.92 0.44 -12.43
C CYS A 92 -5.33 -0.66 -11.55
N LYS A 93 -6.09 -1.69 -11.19
CA LYS A 93 -5.64 -2.83 -10.40
C LYS A 93 -4.95 -3.94 -11.22
N GLY A 94 -4.79 -3.76 -12.54
CA GLY A 94 -4.18 -4.72 -13.44
C GLY A 94 -5.11 -5.84 -13.91
N TYR A 95 -6.42 -5.70 -13.69
CA TYR A 95 -7.42 -6.66 -14.15
C TYR A 95 -7.95 -6.29 -15.54
N HIS A 96 -8.10 -7.29 -16.41
CA HIS A 96 -8.69 -7.10 -17.73
C HIS A 96 -10.22 -7.10 -17.64
N ALA A 97 -10.82 -5.90 -17.68
CA ALA A 97 -12.27 -5.68 -17.65
C ALA A 97 -12.86 -5.28 -19.02
N GLY A 98 -12.24 -5.74 -20.11
CA GLY A 98 -12.70 -5.41 -21.47
C GLY A 98 -12.30 -4.00 -21.88
N ASP A 99 -13.25 -3.24 -22.42
CA ASP A 99 -13.07 -1.85 -22.85
C ASP A 99 -13.66 -0.86 -21.85
N LEU A 100 -13.18 0.39 -21.83
CA LEU A 100 -13.79 1.48 -21.05
C LEU A 100 -15.05 2.04 -21.72
N ASN A 101 -16.07 1.21 -21.94
CA ASN A 101 -17.29 1.56 -22.66
C ASN A 101 -18.53 1.66 -21.74
N GLY A 102 -18.45 1.14 -20.51
CA GLY A 102 -19.57 1.06 -19.58
C GLY A 102 -20.59 -0.01 -19.95
N GLU A 103 -20.20 -1.02 -20.72
CA GLU A 103 -21.02 -2.20 -21.01
C GLU A 103 -20.77 -3.30 -19.98
N TRP A 104 -21.83 -4.00 -19.58
CA TRP A 104 -21.74 -5.15 -18.70
C TRP A 104 -21.66 -6.45 -19.53
N ASP A 105 -20.46 -6.78 -20.00
CA ASP A 105 -20.21 -7.96 -20.83
C ASP A 105 -19.54 -9.10 -20.05
N GLY A 106 -19.34 -10.25 -20.73
CA GLY A 106 -18.69 -11.42 -20.14
C GLY A 106 -17.24 -11.16 -19.72
N VAL A 107 -16.55 -10.22 -20.37
CA VAL A 107 -15.16 -9.86 -20.06
C VAL A 107 -15.09 -8.96 -18.83
N THR A 108 -16.00 -7.99 -18.70
CA THR A 108 -16.18 -7.15 -17.50
C THR A 108 -16.53 -8.04 -16.31
N THR A 109 -17.48 -8.96 -16.49
CA THR A 109 -17.85 -9.95 -15.46
C THR A 109 -16.66 -10.83 -15.06
N SER A 110 -15.86 -11.27 -16.03
CA SER A 110 -14.65 -12.08 -15.79
C SER A 110 -13.54 -11.27 -15.11
N GLY A 111 -13.34 -10.00 -15.47
CA GLY A 111 -12.40 -9.10 -14.82
C GLY A 111 -12.77 -8.83 -13.35
N LEU A 112 -14.06 -8.65 -13.07
CA LEU A 112 -14.57 -8.60 -11.69
C LEU A 112 -14.41 -9.94 -10.96
N SER A 113 -14.66 -11.08 -11.62
CA SER A 113 -14.47 -12.39 -11.01
C SER A 113 -12.99 -12.71 -10.73
N LEU A 114 -12.06 -12.29 -11.61
CA LEU A 114 -10.61 -12.38 -11.43
C LEU A 114 -10.07 -11.38 -10.40
N SER A 115 -10.79 -10.29 -10.15
CA SER A 115 -10.57 -9.42 -9.00
C SER A 115 -10.98 -10.04 -7.65
N GLY A 116 -11.45 -11.30 -7.65
CA GLY A 116 -11.89 -12.01 -6.46
C GLY A 116 -13.32 -11.65 -6.02
N HIS A 117 -14.15 -11.14 -6.92
CA HIS A 117 -15.45 -10.55 -6.56
C HIS A 117 -16.63 -11.16 -7.33
N PRO A 118 -17.42 -12.07 -6.75
CA PRO A 118 -18.87 -11.98 -6.82
C PRO A 118 -19.27 -10.93 -5.78
N THR A 119 -19.61 -9.71 -6.18
CA THR A 119 -19.65 -8.52 -5.30
C THR A 119 -18.25 -8.10 -4.89
N ALA A 120 -17.97 -6.80 -4.77
CA ALA A 120 -16.85 -6.29 -3.99
C ALA A 120 -16.96 -6.81 -2.53
N ALA A 121 -16.62 -8.07 -2.29
CA ALA A 121 -16.04 -8.49 -1.04
C ALA A 121 -14.76 -7.67 -0.91
N LEU A 122 -14.92 -6.42 -0.42
CA LEU A 122 -14.15 -6.00 0.74
C LEU A 122 -13.79 -7.29 1.45
N ALA A 123 -12.55 -7.75 1.32
CA ALA A 123 -12.06 -8.79 2.19
C ALA A 123 -12.38 -8.21 3.55
N MET A 124 -13.45 -8.70 4.19
CA MET A 124 -13.95 -8.06 5.39
C MET A 124 -12.73 -8.09 6.30
N PRO A 125 -12.26 -6.93 6.80
CA PRO A 125 -11.04 -6.89 7.58
C PRO A 125 -11.15 -8.00 8.59
N LEU A 126 -10.20 -8.93 8.58
CA LEU A 126 -10.25 -10.07 9.46
C LEU A 126 -10.24 -9.48 10.87
N ARG A 127 -11.38 -9.55 11.55
CA ARG A 127 -11.51 -9.11 12.93
C ARG A 127 -10.92 -10.20 13.80
N THR A 128 -9.60 -10.35 13.70
CA THR A 128 -8.84 -11.17 14.62
C THR A 128 -9.00 -10.55 16.01
N PRO A 129 -9.34 -11.35 17.04
CA PRO A 129 -9.42 -10.81 18.38
C PRO A 129 -8.06 -10.23 18.76
N ASN A 130 -8.03 -8.96 19.16
CA ASN A 130 -6.82 -8.41 19.75
C ASN A 130 -6.49 -9.24 20.99
N THR A 131 -5.38 -9.96 20.92
CA THR A 131 -4.94 -10.80 22.02
C THR A 131 -3.88 -10.01 22.78
N PRO A 132 -4.05 -9.82 24.11
CA PRO A 132 -3.03 -9.15 24.90
C PRO A 132 -1.70 -9.90 24.81
N TRP A 133 -0.68 -9.23 24.27
CA TRP A 133 0.68 -9.72 24.25
C TRP A 133 1.22 -9.78 25.68
N LYS A 134 1.61 -10.96 26.13
CA LYS A 134 2.03 -11.19 27.53
C LYS A 134 3.53 -11.10 27.73
N SER A 135 4.32 -11.49 26.72
CA SER A 135 5.78 -11.48 26.77
C SER A 135 6.34 -10.07 26.98
N ASP A 136 7.51 -9.98 27.61
CA ASP A 136 8.33 -8.78 27.72
C ASP A 136 9.17 -8.51 26.46
N LYS A 137 9.18 -9.46 25.52
CA LYS A 137 9.80 -9.36 24.20
C LYS A 137 8.78 -9.44 23.08
N SER A 138 9.00 -8.71 22.00
CA SER A 138 8.27 -8.86 20.74
C SER A 138 8.64 -10.17 20.03
N ALA A 139 7.89 -10.54 18.98
CA ALA A 139 8.08 -11.77 18.24
C ALA A 139 9.49 -11.90 17.62
N ASN A 140 10.11 -10.78 17.23
CA ASN A 140 11.51 -10.76 16.76
C ASN A 140 12.57 -10.76 17.89
N GLY A 141 12.16 -10.95 19.16
CA GLY A 141 13.05 -11.12 20.30
C GLY A 141 13.57 -9.81 20.93
N TRP A 142 13.07 -8.65 20.49
CA TRP A 142 13.45 -7.35 21.05
C TRP A 142 12.69 -7.03 22.34
N PRO A 143 13.34 -6.37 23.32
CA PRO A 143 12.68 -5.98 24.56
C PRO A 143 11.61 -4.91 24.30
N ILE A 144 10.42 -5.12 24.88
CA ILE A 144 9.34 -4.14 24.91
C ILE A 144 9.65 -3.12 26.02
N GLY A 145 9.50 -1.83 25.73
CA GLY A 145 9.89 -0.76 26.65
C GLY A 145 11.39 -0.45 26.68
N GLY A 146 12.14 -0.92 25.68
CA GLY A 146 13.53 -0.51 25.47
C GLY A 146 13.66 0.97 25.02
N PRO A 147 14.90 1.49 24.91
CA PRO A 147 15.14 2.87 24.49
C PRO A 147 14.52 3.17 23.11
N SER A 148 13.73 4.24 23.04
CA SER A 148 13.09 4.72 21.83
C SER A 148 13.28 6.21 21.65
N SER A 149 13.29 6.67 20.40
CA SER A 149 13.34 8.09 20.05
C SER A 149 12.32 8.42 18.97
N VAL A 150 11.93 9.69 18.92
CA VAL A 150 11.19 10.25 17.80
C VAL A 150 12.19 10.52 16.67
N PHE A 151 11.88 10.05 15.47
CA PHE A 151 12.66 10.25 14.26
C PHE A 151 11.78 10.95 13.22
N ARG A 152 12.35 11.92 12.51
CA ARG A 152 11.69 12.53 11.36
C ARG A 152 11.74 11.56 10.18
N ILE A 153 10.64 11.40 9.47
CA ILE A 153 10.62 10.69 8.19
C ILE A 153 11.08 11.69 7.12
N GLU A 154 12.26 11.47 6.56
CA GLU A 154 12.81 12.34 5.53
C GLU A 154 11.92 12.39 4.29
N GLY A 155 11.86 13.56 3.65
CA GLY A 155 10.89 13.83 2.58
C GLY A 155 9.48 14.18 3.06
N THR A 156 9.25 14.21 4.38
CA THR A 156 7.96 14.58 4.98
C THR A 156 8.12 15.57 6.13
N ASN A 157 7.00 16.08 6.64
CA ASN A 157 6.93 16.82 7.91
C ASN A 157 6.49 15.93 9.08
N HIS A 158 6.46 14.62 8.88
CA HIS A 158 5.96 13.64 9.83
C HIS A 158 7.10 13.02 10.64
N SER A 159 6.76 12.55 11.84
CA SER A 159 7.70 11.89 12.74
C SER A 159 7.13 10.57 13.23
N ILE A 160 8.01 9.61 13.51
CA ILE A 160 7.69 8.27 13.96
C ILE A 160 8.55 7.92 15.18
N THR A 161 7.98 7.25 16.17
CA THR A 161 8.76 6.75 17.31
C THR A 161 9.25 5.34 17.02
N LEU A 162 10.55 5.07 17.15
CA LEU A 162 11.17 3.76 16.89
C LEU A 162 12.21 3.41 17.96
N ALA A 163 12.62 2.15 18.01
CA ALA A 163 13.73 1.70 18.83
C ALA A 163 15.03 2.39 18.43
N VAL A 164 15.83 2.85 19.40
CA VAL A 164 17.13 3.47 19.10
C VAL A 164 18.10 2.44 18.53
N GLY A 165 18.84 2.83 17.48
CA GLY A 165 19.93 2.05 16.90
C GLY A 165 19.70 1.68 15.43
N SER A 166 20.48 0.72 14.92
CA SER A 166 20.47 0.33 13.50
C SER A 166 19.11 -0.11 12.97
N ALA A 167 18.23 -0.64 13.82
CA ALA A 167 16.86 -0.98 13.45
C ALA A 167 16.05 0.24 12.99
N ALA A 168 16.18 1.39 13.66
CA ALA A 168 15.51 2.61 13.24
C ALA A 168 16.02 3.11 11.89
N GLY A 169 17.34 3.14 11.67
CA GLY A 169 17.91 3.58 10.39
C GLY A 169 17.38 2.76 9.21
N VAL A 170 17.37 1.43 9.36
CA VAL A 170 16.84 0.51 8.35
C VAL A 170 15.35 0.71 8.07
N LEU A 171 14.53 0.87 9.13
CA LEU A 171 13.09 1.10 8.96
C LEU A 171 12.80 2.48 8.37
N LEU A 172 13.52 3.51 8.78
CA LEU A 172 13.38 4.87 8.24
C LEU A 172 13.73 4.89 6.75
N HIS A 173 14.79 4.20 6.34
CA HIS A 173 15.14 4.06 4.94
C HIS A 173 14.03 3.38 4.13
N ALA A 174 13.46 2.28 4.63
CA ALA A 174 12.35 1.61 3.95
C ALA A 174 11.09 2.49 3.85
N VAL A 175 10.74 3.22 4.92
CA VAL A 175 9.62 4.18 4.92
C VAL A 175 9.89 5.34 3.96
N ARG A 176 11.14 5.80 3.86
CA ARG A 176 11.56 6.83 2.89
C ARG A 176 11.37 6.31 1.46
N ARG A 177 11.83 5.09 1.14
CA ARG A 177 11.60 4.47 -0.17
C ARG A 177 10.11 4.34 -0.48
N PHE A 178 9.29 3.91 0.49
CA PHE A 178 7.84 3.88 0.32
C PHE A 178 7.28 5.27 -0.03
N ASN A 179 7.67 6.31 0.71
CA ASN A 179 7.19 7.68 0.51
C ASN A 179 7.51 8.24 -0.89
N TYR A 180 8.69 7.89 -1.44
CA TYR A 180 9.13 8.42 -2.74
C TYR A 180 8.71 7.57 -3.92
N GLU A 181 8.66 6.24 -3.76
CA GLU A 181 8.53 5.31 -4.88
C GLU A 181 7.10 4.76 -4.99
N ILE A 182 6.32 4.74 -3.90
CA ILE A 182 4.97 4.14 -3.85
C ILE A 182 3.89 5.22 -3.71
N ASP A 183 3.79 5.86 -2.54
CA ASP A 183 2.87 6.98 -2.32
C ASP A 183 3.39 7.89 -1.22
N ALA A 184 3.21 9.19 -1.42
CA ALA A 184 3.56 10.19 -0.43
C ALA A 184 2.74 9.98 0.84
N LEU A 185 3.45 9.86 1.97
CA LEU A 185 2.86 9.66 3.28
C LEU A 185 2.28 10.98 3.80
N ARG A 186 1.10 10.89 4.42
CA ARG A 186 0.39 12.00 5.06
C ARG A 186 0.47 11.86 6.58
N ASP A 187 -0.07 12.86 7.30
CA ASP A 187 -0.16 12.80 8.76
C ASP A 187 -0.93 11.56 9.21
N GLY A 188 -0.29 10.75 10.07
CA GLY A 188 -0.88 9.50 10.59
C GLY A 188 -0.73 8.28 9.68
N ASP A 189 -0.17 8.43 8.47
CA ASP A 189 0.05 7.33 7.52
C ASP A 189 1.22 6.41 7.91
N ALA A 190 2.02 6.75 8.93
CA ALA A 190 3.07 5.88 9.43
C ALA A 190 3.03 5.82 10.96
N LYS A 191 2.87 4.61 11.50
CA LYS A 191 2.85 4.34 12.95
C LYS A 191 4.01 3.43 13.32
N GLY A 192 4.76 3.80 14.35
CA GLY A 192 5.90 3.03 14.87
C GLY A 192 5.56 2.39 16.22
N LEU A 193 6.36 2.72 17.24
CA LEU A 193 6.20 2.25 18.60
C LEU A 193 4.75 2.41 19.09
N SER A 194 4.16 1.31 19.58
CA SER A 194 2.84 1.29 20.21
C SER A 194 2.96 0.82 21.66
N THR A 195 2.14 1.39 22.55
CA THR A 195 1.99 0.93 23.93
C THR A 195 0.79 0.00 24.11
N ASP A 196 -0.07 -0.13 23.10
CA ASP A 196 -1.22 -1.02 23.12
C ASP A 196 -0.78 -2.47 22.92
N ARG A 197 -0.74 -3.23 24.01
CA ARG A 197 -0.37 -4.65 24.01
C ARG A 197 -1.39 -5.54 23.30
N ALA A 198 -2.56 -5.04 22.93
CA ALA A 198 -3.58 -5.82 22.24
C ALA A 198 -3.21 -5.95 20.75
N VAL A 199 -2.58 -7.07 20.37
CA VAL A 199 -2.06 -7.28 19.00
C VAL A 199 -2.88 -8.32 18.24
N THR A 200 -2.95 -8.15 16.92
CA THR A 200 -3.70 -9.02 16.00
C THR A 200 -2.86 -10.13 15.38
N SER A 201 -1.53 -10.02 15.46
CA SER A 201 -0.58 -11.05 15.04
C SER A 201 0.70 -10.99 15.88
N PRO A 202 1.50 -12.08 15.93
CA PRO A 202 2.83 -12.04 16.52
C PRO A 202 3.71 -10.94 15.91
N GLU A 203 3.67 -10.72 14.60
CA GLU A 203 4.51 -9.74 13.91
C GLU A 203 4.14 -8.31 14.31
N ARG A 204 2.86 -8.00 14.56
CA ARG A 204 2.46 -6.70 15.10
C ARG A 204 2.97 -6.44 16.51
N SER A 205 3.38 -7.46 17.27
CA SER A 205 4.09 -7.23 18.55
C SER A 205 5.44 -6.51 18.37
N ASN A 206 6.03 -6.51 17.18
CA ASN A 206 7.24 -5.76 16.87
C ASN A 206 7.00 -4.23 16.91
N LEU A 207 5.75 -3.78 16.80
CA LEU A 207 5.38 -2.38 17.09
C LEU A 207 5.56 -2.07 18.58
N LEU A 208 5.45 -3.03 19.49
CA LEU A 208 5.63 -2.81 20.94
C LEU A 208 7.08 -2.61 21.33
N SER A 209 8.02 -3.12 20.54
CA SER A 209 9.45 -2.89 20.71
C SER A 209 9.98 -1.75 19.86
N GLY A 210 9.15 -1.12 19.01
CA GLY A 210 9.57 -0.05 18.10
C GLY A 210 10.42 -0.54 16.93
N THR A 211 10.29 -1.81 16.56
CA THR A 211 11.07 -2.47 15.48
C THR A 211 10.19 -2.89 14.30
N ALA A 212 9.04 -2.25 14.17
CA ALA A 212 8.15 -2.34 13.02
C ALA A 212 7.54 -0.97 12.73
N VAL A 213 7.06 -0.83 11.50
CA VAL A 213 6.26 0.30 11.04
C VAL A 213 4.99 -0.23 10.42
N LEU A 214 3.87 0.38 10.77
CA LEU A 214 2.58 0.17 10.16
C LEU A 214 2.26 1.38 9.28
N ILE A 215 2.35 1.16 7.97
CA ILE A 215 2.05 2.14 6.93
C ILE A 215 0.56 2.07 6.60
N ARG A 216 -0.08 3.24 6.54
CA ARG A 216 -1.46 3.49 6.10
C ARG A 216 -2.45 2.44 6.61
N PRO A 217 -2.56 2.24 7.94
CA PRO A 217 -3.38 1.18 8.52
C PRO A 217 -4.86 1.22 8.10
N ASP A 218 -5.38 2.40 7.77
CA ASP A 218 -6.77 2.57 7.33
C ASP A 218 -6.96 2.20 5.84
N SER A 219 -5.88 2.25 5.05
CA SER A 219 -5.86 1.83 3.64
C SER A 219 -5.49 0.35 3.46
N PHE A 220 -4.81 -0.24 4.46
CA PHE A 220 -4.35 -1.63 4.45
C PHE A 220 -4.90 -2.41 5.65
N PRO A 221 -6.21 -2.72 5.68
CA PRO A 221 -6.77 -3.50 6.76
C PRO A 221 -6.14 -4.90 6.83
N LEU A 222 -6.04 -5.44 8.03
CA LEU A 222 -5.47 -6.77 8.23
C LEU A 222 -6.30 -7.85 7.54
N GLY A 223 -5.62 -8.79 6.90
CA GLY A 223 -6.19 -9.94 6.22
C GLY A 223 -6.66 -9.67 4.80
N THR A 224 -6.49 -8.45 4.29
CA THR A 224 -6.95 -8.07 2.96
C THR A 224 -5.79 -8.04 1.97
N THR A 225 -6.08 -8.43 0.72
CA THR A 225 -5.16 -8.35 -0.42
C THR A 225 -5.75 -7.43 -1.49
N GLY A 226 -4.96 -7.06 -2.50
CA GLY A 226 -5.38 -6.16 -3.57
C GLY A 226 -5.40 -4.66 -3.20
N ASN A 227 -5.01 -4.30 -1.98
CA ASN A 227 -4.96 -2.90 -1.58
C ASN A 227 -3.81 -2.16 -2.27
N LEU A 228 -2.70 -2.85 -2.52
CA LEU A 228 -1.56 -2.38 -3.30
C LEU A 228 -1.72 -2.71 -4.78
N TYR A 229 -1.23 -1.84 -5.65
CA TYR A 229 -1.13 -2.09 -7.09
C TYR A 229 0.03 -3.02 -7.44
N PRO A 230 -0.01 -3.74 -8.57
CA PRO A 230 1.09 -4.62 -8.98
C PRO A 230 2.46 -3.93 -9.01
N ASN A 231 2.53 -2.68 -9.50
CA ASN A 231 3.76 -1.89 -9.50
C ASN A 231 4.22 -1.51 -8.08
N GLU A 232 3.30 -1.18 -7.18
CA GLU A 232 3.63 -0.90 -5.76
C GLU A 232 4.14 -2.16 -5.04
N ILE A 233 3.55 -3.33 -5.34
CA ILE A 233 4.06 -4.62 -4.85
C ILE A 233 5.47 -4.83 -5.37
N THR A 234 5.75 -4.65 -6.67
CA THR A 234 7.10 -4.78 -7.22
C THR A 234 8.12 -3.93 -6.47
N ILE A 235 7.78 -2.68 -6.15
CA ILE A 235 8.67 -1.78 -5.39
C ILE A 235 8.84 -2.26 -3.94
N LEU A 236 7.78 -2.74 -3.28
CA LEU A 236 7.90 -3.30 -1.93
C LEU A 236 8.78 -4.55 -1.90
N GLU A 237 8.61 -5.44 -2.87
CA GLU A 237 9.43 -6.65 -2.97
C GLU A 237 10.90 -6.30 -3.22
N ASP A 238 11.16 -5.28 -4.04
CA ASP A 238 12.50 -4.75 -4.27
C ASP A 238 13.14 -4.22 -2.98
N ILE A 239 12.40 -3.44 -2.18
CA ILE A 239 12.86 -2.94 -0.86
C ILE A 239 13.21 -4.09 0.07
N VAL A 240 12.36 -5.12 0.15
CA VAL A 240 12.55 -6.27 1.05
C VAL A 240 13.70 -7.16 0.56
N MET A 241 13.86 -7.32 -0.75
CA MET A 241 14.95 -8.06 -1.36
C MET A 241 16.30 -7.37 -1.07
N GLU A 242 16.40 -6.06 -1.26
CA GLU A 242 17.61 -5.27 -0.96
C GLU A 242 17.98 -5.33 0.53
N ALA A 243 16.99 -5.40 1.40
CA ALA A 243 17.19 -5.57 2.84
C ALA A 243 17.80 -6.93 3.21
N GLY A 244 17.91 -7.90 2.28
CA GLY A 244 18.63 -9.16 2.49
C GLY A 244 18.11 -9.96 3.68
N GLY A 245 16.79 -9.95 3.90
CA GLY A 245 16.13 -10.60 5.03
C GLY A 245 16.31 -9.92 6.38
N VAL A 246 16.79 -8.66 6.42
CA VAL A 246 16.74 -7.81 7.63
C VAL A 246 15.34 -7.24 7.85
N ILE A 247 14.67 -6.81 6.76
CA ILE A 247 13.27 -6.40 6.76
C ILE A 247 12.41 -7.55 6.25
N SER A 248 11.21 -7.67 6.77
CA SER A 248 10.14 -8.48 6.19
C SER A 248 8.87 -7.66 6.03
N TRP A 249 8.08 -8.04 5.02
CA TRP A 249 6.80 -7.41 4.71
C TRP A 249 5.64 -8.31 5.10
N GLY A 250 4.66 -7.73 5.78
CA GLY A 250 3.48 -8.43 6.28
C GLY A 250 2.57 -8.98 5.20
N GLY A 251 2.69 -8.51 3.95
CA GLY A 251 1.97 -9.08 2.80
C GLY A 251 2.31 -10.55 2.53
N HIS A 252 3.47 -11.03 2.98
CA HIS A 252 3.88 -12.45 2.88
C HIS A 252 3.34 -13.34 4.01
N LEU A 253 2.66 -12.77 5.00
CA LEU A 253 2.12 -13.54 6.12
C LEU A 253 0.89 -14.35 5.68
N LYS A 254 0.65 -15.46 6.41
CA LYS A 254 -0.54 -16.30 6.20
C LYS A 254 -1.84 -15.51 6.28
N ILE A 255 -1.92 -14.55 7.20
CA ILE A 255 -2.94 -13.51 7.22
C ILE A 255 -2.24 -12.24 6.74
N PRO A 256 -2.48 -11.80 5.49
CA PRO A 256 -1.75 -10.68 4.91
C PRO A 256 -1.90 -9.40 5.72
N ASP A 257 -0.81 -8.69 5.95
CA ASP A 257 -0.78 -7.39 6.60
C ASP A 257 0.02 -6.42 5.71
N GLN A 258 -0.62 -5.96 4.63
CA GLN A 258 0.06 -5.23 3.55
C GLN A 258 0.68 -3.89 3.98
N GLY A 259 0.26 -3.33 5.11
CA GLY A 259 0.85 -2.12 5.68
C GLY A 259 2.05 -2.37 6.61
N LEU A 260 2.34 -3.62 7.00
CA LEU A 260 3.33 -3.90 8.03
C LEU A 260 4.72 -4.16 7.42
N LEU A 261 5.72 -3.38 7.84
CA LEU A 261 7.14 -3.67 7.65
C LEU A 261 7.79 -3.87 9.01
N TYR A 262 8.64 -4.89 9.17
CA TYR A 262 9.26 -5.18 10.46
C TYR A 262 10.66 -5.76 10.33
N ILE A 263 11.48 -5.53 11.36
CA ILE A 263 12.80 -6.14 11.47
C ILE A 263 12.64 -7.64 11.76
N ALA A 264 13.20 -8.46 10.88
CA ALA A 264 13.16 -9.93 10.95
C ALA A 264 14.37 -10.54 11.68
N LYS A 265 15.31 -9.70 12.14
CA LYS A 265 16.52 -10.15 12.87
C LYS A 265 16.42 -9.83 14.37
N PRO A 266 17.07 -10.65 15.22
CA PRO A 266 17.14 -10.37 16.65
C PRO A 266 17.96 -9.11 16.95
N PRO A 267 17.90 -8.61 18.21
CA PRO A 267 18.75 -7.52 18.67
C PRO A 267 20.23 -7.77 18.38
N LEU A 268 20.99 -6.68 18.13
CA LEU A 268 22.44 -6.70 17.91
C LEU A 268 22.90 -7.54 16.69
N SER A 269 22.00 -7.87 15.77
CA SER A 269 22.34 -8.52 14.52
C SER A 269 23.36 -7.69 13.72
N ALA A 270 24.50 -8.31 13.39
CA ALA A 270 25.52 -7.72 12.54
C ALA A 270 24.99 -7.41 11.13
N ALA A 271 24.01 -8.20 10.64
CA ALA A 271 23.36 -7.94 9.36
C ALA A 271 22.55 -6.63 9.38
N THR A 272 21.83 -6.36 10.48
CA THR A 272 21.08 -5.10 10.65
C THR A 272 22.02 -3.91 10.73
N SER A 273 23.14 -4.04 11.43
CA SER A 273 24.14 -2.97 11.53
C SER A 273 24.81 -2.67 10.19
N ARG A 274 25.16 -3.70 9.41
CA ARG A 274 25.70 -3.54 8.06
C ARG A 274 24.70 -2.90 7.10
N LEU A 275 23.44 -3.31 7.15
CA LEU A 275 22.40 -2.71 6.31
C LEU A 275 22.17 -1.25 6.68
N ALA A 276 22.07 -0.92 7.98
CA ALA A 276 21.91 0.47 8.42
C ALA A 276 23.00 1.38 7.87
N LYS A 277 24.27 0.96 7.92
CA LYS A 277 25.38 1.74 7.35
C LYS A 277 25.22 1.98 5.84
N ARG A 278 24.77 0.96 5.10
CA ARG A 278 24.50 1.11 3.65
C ARG A 278 23.33 2.06 3.40
N CYS A 279 22.25 1.95 4.18
CA CYS A 279 21.11 2.87 4.10
C CYS A 279 21.55 4.31 4.36
N ASP A 280 22.35 4.55 5.40
CA ASP A 280 22.88 5.89 5.73
C ASP A 280 23.74 6.45 4.59
N GLU A 281 24.59 5.62 3.97
CA GLU A 281 25.40 5.98 2.80
C GLU A 281 24.51 6.36 1.61
N THR A 282 23.49 5.55 1.28
CA THR A 282 22.53 5.82 0.21
C THR A 282 21.72 7.09 0.46
N ASP A 283 21.27 7.27 1.70
CA ASP A 283 20.45 8.41 2.10
C ASP A 283 21.23 9.72 2.06
N ALA A 284 22.54 9.67 2.37
CA ALA A 284 23.47 10.80 2.27
C ALA A 284 23.74 11.23 0.81
N MET A 285 23.59 10.34 -0.18
CA MET A 285 23.79 10.68 -1.60
C MET A 285 22.68 11.56 -2.19
N GLY A 286 21.53 11.70 -1.50
CA GLY A 286 20.47 12.64 -1.88
C GLY A 286 19.97 12.47 -3.32
N THR A 287 19.73 13.58 -4.03
CA THR A 287 19.21 13.59 -5.41
C THR A 287 20.24 13.20 -6.48
N ALA A 288 21.50 12.94 -6.11
CA ALA A 288 22.57 12.57 -7.05
C ALA A 288 22.68 11.06 -7.30
N GLY A 289 21.77 10.26 -6.73
CA GLY A 289 21.74 8.79 -6.88
C GLY A 289 21.11 8.02 -5.72
N GLY A 290 20.40 8.68 -4.79
CA GLY A 290 19.76 8.06 -3.63
C GLY A 290 18.30 7.65 -3.84
N VAL A 291 17.57 7.54 -2.73
CA VAL A 291 16.15 7.13 -2.67
C VAL A 291 15.28 7.92 -3.65
N GLY A 292 14.43 7.21 -4.43
CA GLY A 292 13.59 7.79 -5.47
C GLY A 292 14.22 7.86 -6.88
N GLN A 293 15.50 7.52 -7.03
CA GLN A 293 16.14 7.25 -8.35
C GLN A 293 16.29 5.75 -8.64
N ILE A 294 16.01 4.91 -7.63
CA ILE A 294 16.06 3.45 -7.76
C ILE A 294 14.89 3.00 -8.64
N ASN A 295 15.21 2.33 -9.74
CA ASN A 295 14.20 1.79 -10.64
C ASN A 295 14.00 0.28 -10.40
N ALA A 296 13.00 -0.07 -9.60
CA ALA A 296 12.62 -1.46 -9.32
C ALA A 296 12.23 -2.27 -10.57
N PHE A 297 11.95 -1.61 -11.71
CA PHE A 297 11.54 -2.25 -12.96
C PHE A 297 12.71 -2.54 -13.91
N GLU A 298 13.95 -2.32 -13.48
CA GLU A 298 15.11 -2.81 -14.23
C GLU A 298 15.11 -4.33 -14.30
N ARG A 299 15.43 -4.89 -15.48
CA ARG A 299 15.33 -6.33 -15.75
C ARG A 299 16.12 -7.17 -14.74
N ASP A 300 17.32 -6.72 -14.40
CA ASP A 300 18.20 -7.45 -13.48
C ASP A 300 17.61 -7.45 -12.07
N ARG A 301 17.01 -6.34 -11.62
CA ARG A 301 16.35 -6.26 -10.30
C ARG A 301 15.08 -7.09 -10.23
N LEU A 302 14.24 -7.06 -11.27
CA LEU A 302 13.06 -7.94 -11.35
C LEU A 302 13.46 -9.41 -11.23
N ARG A 303 14.56 -9.81 -11.87
CA ARG A 303 15.08 -11.17 -11.78
C ARG A 303 15.62 -11.50 -10.39
N GLU A 304 16.31 -10.57 -9.73
CA GLU A 304 16.76 -10.74 -8.35
C GLU A 304 15.59 -10.89 -7.38
N VAL A 305 14.52 -10.10 -7.55
CA VAL A 305 13.29 -10.22 -6.78
C VAL A 305 12.65 -11.60 -6.99
N GLU A 306 12.53 -12.07 -8.24
CA GLU A 306 11.98 -13.39 -8.55
C GLU A 306 12.76 -14.50 -7.83
N LEU A 307 14.10 -14.50 -7.94
CA LEU A 307 14.97 -15.47 -7.27
C LEU A 307 14.86 -15.40 -5.73
N PHE A 308 14.74 -14.20 -5.18
CA PHE A 308 14.56 -13.99 -3.74
C PHE A 308 13.22 -14.57 -3.25
N LEU A 309 12.14 -14.39 -4.01
CA LEU A 309 10.82 -14.91 -3.67
C LEU A 309 10.78 -16.44 -3.76
N GLU A 310 11.42 -17.05 -4.77
CA GLU A 310 11.54 -18.51 -4.89
C GLU A 310 12.24 -19.13 -3.67
N GLN A 311 13.29 -18.49 -3.15
CA GLN A 311 14.01 -18.94 -1.95
C GLN A 311 13.19 -18.89 -0.66
N LYS A 312 12.11 -18.09 -0.61
CA LYS A 312 11.21 -18.01 0.56
C LYS A 312 10.10 -19.07 0.55
N VAL A 313 9.79 -19.64 -0.62
CA VAL A 313 8.72 -20.62 -0.80
C VAL A 313 9.24 -22.07 -0.64
N GLY A 314 10.54 -22.29 -0.84
CA GLY A 314 11.23 -23.57 -0.59
C GLY A 314 11.66 -23.77 0.86
#